data_AF-A0A7L7L675-F1
#
_entry.id   AF-A0A7L7L675-F1
#
_cell.length_a   1.000
_cell.length_b   1.000
_cell.length_c   1.000
_cell.angle_alpha   90.00
_cell.angle_beta   90.00
_cell.angle_gamma   90.00
#
_symmetry.space_group_name_H-M   'P 1'
#
loop_
_entity.id
_entity.type
_entity.pdbx_description
1 polymer ?
#
loop_
_entity_poly.entity_id
_entity_poly.type
_entity_poly.pdbx_seq_one_letter_code
_entity_poly.pdbx_strand_id
1 'polypeptide(L)'
;MNINGLEDFGITVSDLVNQYADRKMDIRISFPYYPDLASLKPLTPKERKVVVSHYFRKQLKLVKSIYPTTHYQIVGSRNQPRGITGQLTGQQIAGLQSNQTIKWLNVEQVEGLPQIQPEAGPEPKACVLPLYYNIMGLFVATFDDLDTTTGIRLTEERMVLVKALNRGEAIQKAQVEFGRYSQAEILTSSYHFNKWKFLKVLDVYELGVSGIDPEGTEVYSIWKRRKLKESDYEQ
;
A
#
# COMPACT_ATOMS: atom_id res chain seq x y z
N MET A 1 -7.64 -17.14 -3.60
CA MET A 1 -7.81 -15.78 -4.14
C MET A 1 -8.53 -14.94 -3.11
N ASN A 2 -8.06 -13.73 -2.82
CA ASN A 2 -8.78 -12.77 -1.99
C ASN A 2 -9.56 -11.83 -2.91
N ILE A 3 -10.87 -11.75 -2.70
CA ILE A 3 -11.76 -10.81 -3.40
C ILE A 3 -12.09 -9.71 -2.40
N ASN A 4 -11.64 -8.50 -2.69
CA ASN A 4 -11.86 -7.32 -1.84
C ASN A 4 -12.84 -6.36 -2.53
N GLY A 5 -13.42 -5.45 -1.76
CA GLY A 5 -14.34 -4.43 -2.25
C GLY A 5 -15.77 -4.93 -2.50
N LEU A 6 -16.09 -6.19 -2.17
CA LEU A 6 -17.48 -6.67 -2.21
C LEU A 6 -18.27 -6.18 -0.99
N GLU A 7 -17.59 -6.10 0.14
CA GLU A 7 -18.07 -5.56 1.41
C GLU A 7 -18.59 -4.13 1.26
N ASP A 8 -17.98 -3.35 0.38
CA ASP A 8 -18.38 -1.97 0.05
C ASP A 8 -19.74 -1.90 -0.65
N PHE A 9 -20.30 -3.03 -1.10
CA PHE A 9 -21.62 -3.11 -1.71
C PHE A 9 -22.56 -4.05 -0.94
N GLY A 10 -22.14 -4.53 0.24
CA GLY A 10 -22.90 -5.49 1.04
C GLY A 10 -23.03 -6.86 0.36
N ILE A 11 -22.08 -7.23 -0.50
CA ILE A 11 -22.09 -8.48 -1.27
C ILE A 11 -21.19 -9.50 -0.59
N THR A 12 -21.66 -10.74 -0.45
CA THR A 12 -20.81 -11.86 -0.05
C THR A 12 -20.33 -12.64 -1.27
N VAL A 13 -19.27 -13.44 -1.11
CA VAL A 13 -18.75 -14.28 -2.22
C VAL A 13 -19.82 -15.27 -2.72
N SER A 14 -20.69 -15.78 -1.85
CA SER A 14 -21.81 -16.65 -2.26
C SER A 14 -22.85 -15.93 -3.12
N ASP A 15 -23.03 -14.63 -2.93
CA ASP A 15 -24.03 -13.86 -3.68
C ASP A 15 -23.60 -13.65 -5.14
N LEU A 16 -22.30 -13.70 -5.43
CA LEU A 16 -21.76 -13.59 -6.78
C LEU A 16 -22.33 -14.63 -7.75
N VAL A 17 -22.58 -15.85 -7.26
CA VAL A 17 -23.10 -16.96 -8.09
C VAL A 17 -24.62 -16.99 -8.10
N ASN A 18 -25.27 -16.48 -7.05
CA ASN A 18 -26.71 -16.61 -6.87
C ASN A 18 -27.45 -15.33 -7.28
N GLN A 19 -27.27 -14.25 -6.52
CA GLN A 19 -28.04 -13.02 -6.68
C GLN A 19 -27.46 -12.10 -7.77
N TYR A 20 -26.14 -12.14 -7.96
CA TYR A 20 -25.40 -11.23 -8.83
C TYR A 20 -24.68 -11.94 -9.98
N ALA A 21 -25.11 -13.15 -10.35
CA ALA A 21 -24.49 -13.99 -11.37
C ALA A 21 -24.21 -13.27 -12.69
N ASP A 22 -25.21 -12.56 -13.20
CA ASP A 22 -25.17 -11.87 -14.50
C ASP A 22 -24.82 -10.38 -14.38
N ARG A 23 -24.70 -9.86 -13.16
CA ARG A 23 -24.46 -8.43 -12.92
C ARG A 23 -23.01 -8.10 -13.24
N LYS A 24 -22.81 -7.03 -14.02
CA LYS A 24 -21.48 -6.56 -14.40
C LYS A 24 -20.82 -5.80 -13.25
N MET A 25 -19.53 -6.03 -13.09
CA MET A 25 -18.70 -5.43 -12.06
C MET A 25 -17.39 -4.99 -12.70
N ASP A 26 -16.98 -3.76 -12.40
CA ASP A 26 -15.66 -3.28 -12.78
C ASP A 26 -14.66 -3.77 -11.75
N ILE A 27 -13.63 -4.46 -12.22
CA ILE A 27 -12.68 -5.17 -11.39
C ILE A 27 -11.26 -4.80 -11.73
N ARG A 28 -10.39 -4.93 -10.74
CA ARG A 28 -8.95 -4.79 -10.84
C ARG A 28 -8.24 -6.00 -10.28
N ILE A 29 -7.50 -6.70 -11.13
CA ILE A 29 -6.60 -7.78 -10.71
C ILE A 29 -5.19 -7.21 -10.60
N SER A 30 -4.61 -7.28 -9.41
CA SER A 30 -3.24 -6.82 -9.15
C SER A 30 -2.26 -7.99 -9.13
N PHE A 31 -1.14 -7.85 -9.83
CA PHE A 31 -0.11 -8.88 -9.82
C PHE A 31 0.69 -8.81 -8.51
N PRO A 32 1.11 -9.98 -7.97
CA PRO A 32 2.01 -10.00 -6.84
C PRO A 32 3.27 -9.21 -7.09
N TYR A 33 3.74 -8.58 -6.01
CA TYR A 33 5.08 -8.08 -5.95
C TYR A 33 6.10 -9.20 -6.19
N TYR A 34 7.30 -8.84 -6.64
CA TYR A 34 8.32 -9.84 -6.94
C TYR A 34 8.63 -10.66 -5.69
N PRO A 35 8.51 -12.01 -5.73
CA PRO A 35 8.41 -12.81 -4.51
C PRO A 35 9.75 -12.99 -3.78
N ASP A 36 10.88 -12.87 -4.47
CA ASP A 36 12.21 -13.13 -3.92
C ASP A 36 13.14 -11.94 -4.12
N LEU A 37 13.05 -10.94 -3.25
CA LEU A 37 13.95 -9.79 -3.33
C LEU A 37 15.41 -10.15 -3.08
N ALA A 38 15.70 -11.24 -2.36
CA ALA A 38 17.07 -11.63 -2.05
C ALA A 38 17.86 -12.02 -3.31
N SER A 39 17.25 -12.75 -4.25
CA SER A 39 17.90 -13.09 -5.53
C SER A 39 18.18 -11.90 -6.43
N LEU A 40 17.55 -10.75 -6.18
CA LEU A 40 17.81 -9.51 -6.93
C LEU A 40 18.99 -8.71 -6.38
N LYS A 41 19.46 -8.98 -5.15
CA LYS A 41 20.55 -8.23 -4.49
C LYS A 41 21.87 -8.23 -5.28
N PRO A 42 22.34 -9.38 -5.81
CA PRO A 42 23.60 -9.42 -6.57
C PRO A 42 23.55 -8.68 -7.90
N LEU A 43 22.35 -8.33 -8.38
CA LEU A 43 22.15 -7.71 -9.69
C LEU A 43 22.24 -6.19 -9.60
N THR A 44 22.70 -5.56 -10.68
CA THR A 44 22.60 -4.10 -10.85
C THR A 44 21.15 -3.66 -11.06
N PRO A 45 20.78 -2.39 -10.81
CA PRO A 45 19.43 -1.89 -11.07
C PRO A 45 18.92 -2.16 -12.50
N LYS A 46 19.82 -2.07 -13.50
CA LYS A 46 19.51 -2.36 -14.90
C LYS A 46 19.16 -3.84 -15.12
N GLU A 47 19.88 -4.76 -14.49
CA GLU A 47 19.60 -6.21 -14.58
C GLU A 47 18.34 -6.58 -13.82
N ARG A 48 18.13 -6.02 -12.61
CA ARG A 48 16.90 -6.19 -11.83
C ARG A 48 15.68 -5.76 -12.64
N LYS A 49 15.76 -4.62 -13.33
CA LYS A 49 14.71 -4.15 -14.23
C LYS A 49 14.30 -5.22 -15.24
N VAL A 50 15.27 -5.88 -15.88
CA VAL A 50 15.00 -6.93 -16.87
C VAL A 50 14.31 -8.13 -16.23
N VAL A 51 14.84 -8.63 -15.11
CA VAL A 51 14.29 -9.79 -14.38
C VAL A 51 12.86 -9.53 -13.90
N VAL A 52 12.65 -8.38 -13.25
CA VAL A 52 11.35 -7.98 -12.70
C VAL A 52 10.33 -7.75 -13.82
N SER A 53 10.73 -7.08 -14.90
CA SER A 53 9.84 -6.86 -16.06
C SER A 53 9.47 -8.18 -16.75
N HIS A 54 10.40 -9.12 -16.85
CA HIS A 54 10.13 -10.46 -17.35
C HIS A 54 9.14 -11.21 -16.47
N TYR A 55 9.31 -11.17 -15.15
CA TYR A 55 8.37 -11.74 -14.20
C TYR A 55 6.95 -11.20 -14.41
N PHE A 56 6.79 -9.88 -14.47
CA PHE A 56 5.47 -9.27 -14.66
C PHE A 56 4.83 -9.61 -16.01
N ARG A 57 5.62 -9.68 -17.10
CA ARG A 57 5.11 -10.14 -18.40
C ARG A 57 4.65 -11.60 -18.37
N LYS A 58 5.35 -12.46 -17.63
CA LYS A 58 4.90 -13.84 -17.38
C LYS A 58 3.58 -13.87 -16.60
N GLN A 59 3.46 -13.08 -15.53
CA GLN A 59 2.21 -12.96 -14.77
C GLN A 59 1.04 -12.51 -15.66
N LEU A 60 1.25 -11.49 -16.49
CA LEU A 60 0.23 -11.04 -17.46
C LEU A 60 -0.18 -12.17 -18.40
N LYS A 61 0.77 -12.94 -18.93
CA LYS A 61 0.46 -14.07 -19.83
C LYS A 61 -0.39 -15.13 -19.11
N LEU A 62 -0.05 -15.47 -17.87
CA LEU A 62 -0.78 -16.43 -17.07
C LEU A 62 -2.21 -15.93 -16.80
N VAL A 63 -2.37 -14.71 -16.29
CA VAL A 63 -3.69 -14.13 -16.02
C VAL A 63 -4.53 -14.04 -17.29
N LYS A 64 -3.95 -13.61 -18.43
CA LYS A 64 -4.66 -13.57 -19.71
C LYS A 64 -5.18 -14.93 -20.19
N SER A 65 -4.49 -16.02 -19.87
CA SER A 65 -4.93 -17.36 -20.29
C SER A 65 -6.17 -17.87 -19.56
N ILE A 66 -6.49 -17.27 -18.41
CA ILE A 66 -7.62 -17.66 -17.55
C ILE A 66 -8.68 -16.56 -17.46
N TYR A 67 -8.38 -15.37 -17.97
CA TYR A 67 -9.30 -14.24 -17.95
C TYR A 67 -10.45 -14.52 -18.94
N PRO A 68 -11.71 -14.41 -18.50
CA PRO A 68 -12.85 -14.95 -19.27
C PRO A 68 -13.26 -14.09 -20.47
N THR A 69 -12.68 -12.89 -20.63
CA THR A 69 -13.00 -11.99 -21.75
C THR A 69 -11.72 -11.47 -22.43
N THR A 70 -11.85 -10.94 -23.64
CA THR A 70 -10.74 -10.28 -24.35
C THR A 70 -10.65 -8.79 -24.04
N HIS A 71 -11.69 -8.22 -23.41
CA HIS A 71 -11.82 -6.80 -23.11
C HIS A 71 -11.26 -6.51 -21.70
N TYR A 72 -9.99 -6.09 -21.65
CA TYR A 72 -9.34 -5.62 -20.44
C TYR A 72 -8.33 -4.52 -20.79
N GLN A 73 -7.99 -3.71 -19.80
CA GLN A 73 -6.92 -2.72 -19.88
C GLN A 73 -5.75 -3.16 -19.00
N ILE A 74 -4.54 -2.85 -19.42
CA ILE A 74 -3.33 -3.16 -18.64
C ILE A 74 -3.11 -2.03 -17.63
N VAL A 75 -2.98 -2.37 -16.36
CA VAL A 75 -2.53 -1.43 -15.34
C VAL A 75 -1.00 -1.32 -15.42
N GLY A 76 -0.47 -0.11 -15.56
CA GLY A 76 0.95 0.15 -15.75
C GLY A 76 1.33 0.27 -17.22
N SER A 77 2.43 -0.35 -17.64
CA SER A 77 2.87 -0.31 -19.04
C SER A 77 2.92 -1.71 -19.65
N ARG A 78 2.94 -1.78 -20.99
CA ARG A 78 3.12 -3.04 -21.72
C ARG A 78 4.41 -3.79 -21.32
N ASN A 79 5.46 -3.05 -20.99
CA ASN A 79 6.76 -3.62 -20.61
C ASN A 79 6.84 -3.98 -19.12
N GLN A 80 6.01 -3.35 -18.29
CA GLN A 80 5.94 -3.61 -16.86
C GLN A 80 4.47 -3.60 -16.40
N PRO A 81 3.71 -4.64 -16.77
CA PRO A 81 2.30 -4.72 -16.40
C PRO A 81 2.20 -5.00 -14.89
N ARG A 82 1.36 -4.26 -14.19
CA ARG A 82 1.14 -4.40 -12.74
C ARG A 82 -0.18 -5.09 -12.41
N GLY A 83 -1.01 -5.29 -13.42
CA GLY A 83 -2.33 -5.86 -13.28
C GLY A 83 -3.14 -5.66 -14.55
N ILE A 84 -4.42 -6.00 -14.44
CA ILE A 84 -5.43 -5.67 -15.45
C ILE A 84 -6.67 -5.11 -14.77
N THR A 85 -7.35 -4.22 -15.47
CA THR A 85 -8.71 -3.79 -15.15
C THR A 85 -9.65 -4.22 -16.25
N GLY A 86 -10.92 -4.39 -15.92
CA GLY A 86 -11.94 -4.74 -16.90
C GLY A 86 -13.29 -4.96 -16.23
N GLN A 87 -14.23 -5.45 -17.01
CA GLN A 87 -15.57 -5.72 -16.54
C GLN A 87 -15.87 -7.21 -16.63
N LEU A 88 -16.36 -7.78 -15.53
CA LEU A 88 -16.73 -9.20 -15.40
C LEU A 88 -18.10 -9.34 -14.77
N THR A 89 -18.79 -10.46 -15.02
CA THR A 89 -20.00 -10.79 -14.26
C THR A 89 -19.67 -11.46 -12.92
N GLY A 90 -20.62 -11.47 -11.97
CA GLY A 90 -20.45 -12.17 -10.69
C GLY A 90 -20.07 -13.65 -10.88
N GLN A 91 -20.71 -14.34 -11.83
CA GLN A 91 -20.39 -15.73 -12.16
C GLN A 91 -18.95 -15.89 -12.68
N GLN A 92 -18.48 -14.98 -13.53
CA GLN A 92 -17.12 -14.97 -14.05
C GLN A 92 -16.09 -14.75 -12.93
N ILE A 93 -16.36 -13.81 -12.01
CA ILE A 93 -15.49 -13.55 -10.85
C ILE A 93 -15.41 -14.78 -9.95
N ALA A 94 -16.54 -15.42 -9.66
CA ALA A 94 -16.56 -16.66 -8.88
C ALA A 94 -15.77 -17.79 -9.56
N GLY A 95 -15.85 -17.90 -10.89
CA GLY A 95 -15.05 -18.85 -11.68
C GLY A 95 -13.54 -18.68 -11.49
N LEU A 96 -13.06 -17.45 -11.28
CA LEU A 96 -11.64 -17.16 -11.04
C LEU A 96 -11.16 -17.57 -9.64
N GLN A 97 -12.05 -17.78 -8.67
CA GLN A 97 -11.68 -18.06 -7.27
C GLN A 97 -10.89 -19.35 -7.09
N SER A 98 -11.17 -20.34 -7.94
CA SER A 98 -10.45 -21.62 -7.96
C SER A 98 -9.01 -21.49 -8.49
N ASN A 99 -8.67 -20.36 -9.11
CA ASN A 99 -7.37 -20.18 -9.75
C ASN A 99 -6.34 -19.55 -8.81
N GLN A 100 -5.26 -20.29 -8.52
CA GLN A 100 -4.19 -19.85 -7.63
C GLN A 100 -3.29 -18.74 -8.24
N THR A 101 -3.38 -18.49 -9.55
CA THR A 101 -2.61 -17.44 -10.23
C THR A 101 -3.04 -16.04 -9.76
N ILE A 102 -4.35 -15.85 -9.52
CA ILE A 102 -4.90 -14.57 -9.09
C ILE A 102 -4.92 -14.55 -7.56
N LYS A 103 -4.00 -13.78 -6.97
CA LYS A 103 -3.92 -13.62 -5.52
C LYS A 103 -4.92 -12.58 -5.01
N TRP A 104 -5.04 -11.45 -5.71
CA TRP A 104 -5.93 -10.35 -5.33
C TRP A 104 -6.75 -9.87 -6.52
N LEU A 105 -8.06 -9.77 -6.28
CA LEU A 105 -9.03 -9.13 -7.16
C LEU A 105 -9.78 -8.10 -6.32
N ASN A 106 -9.85 -6.86 -6.80
CA ASN A 106 -10.63 -5.80 -6.18
C ASN A 106 -11.85 -5.49 -7.04
N VAL A 107 -13.03 -5.43 -6.45
CA VAL A 107 -14.24 -4.91 -7.10
C VAL A 107 -14.28 -3.40 -6.87
N GLU A 108 -14.28 -2.64 -7.94
CA GLU A 108 -14.25 -1.16 -7.89
C GLU A 108 -15.66 -0.58 -8.07
N GLN A 109 -16.51 -1.20 -8.90
CA GLN A 109 -17.90 -0.80 -9.10
C GLN A 109 -18.80 -2.01 -9.38
N VAL A 110 -20.07 -1.91 -9.00
CA VAL A 110 -21.09 -2.91 -9.28
C VAL A 110 -22.29 -2.24 -9.96
N GLU A 111 -22.69 -2.74 -11.12
CA GLU A 111 -23.76 -2.17 -11.93
C GLU A 111 -25.08 -2.04 -11.14
N GLY A 112 -25.56 -0.80 -10.99
CA GLY A 112 -26.83 -0.52 -10.33
C GLY A 112 -26.82 -0.66 -8.80
N LEU A 113 -25.64 -0.77 -8.17
CA LEU A 113 -25.52 -0.70 -6.71
C LEU A 113 -24.68 0.51 -6.28
N PRO A 114 -25.18 1.35 -5.37
CA PRO A 114 -24.36 2.36 -4.74
C PRO A 114 -23.35 1.70 -3.78
N GLN A 115 -22.17 2.31 -3.66
CA GLN A 115 -21.23 1.94 -2.61
C GLN A 115 -21.83 2.31 -1.25
N ILE A 116 -21.83 1.37 -0.31
CA ILE A 116 -22.20 1.60 1.08
C ILE A 116 -21.09 2.45 1.69
N GLN A 117 -21.40 3.72 1.96
CA GLN A 117 -20.52 4.52 2.80
C GLN A 117 -20.48 3.84 4.17
N PRO A 118 -19.28 3.62 4.76
CA PRO A 118 -19.21 3.15 6.13
C PRO A 118 -20.05 4.10 6.98
N GLU A 119 -21.15 3.62 7.57
CA GLU A 119 -21.90 4.43 8.51
C GLU A 119 -20.91 4.93 9.56
N ALA A 120 -20.87 6.26 9.75
CA ALA A 120 -20.09 6.86 10.83
C ALA A 120 -20.52 6.13 12.11
N GLY A 121 -19.64 5.29 12.63
CA GLY A 121 -19.97 4.41 13.75
C GLY A 121 -20.54 5.20 14.92
N PRO A 122 -21.32 4.56 15.80
CA PRO A 122 -22.01 5.25 16.89
C PRO A 122 -21.04 6.13 17.67
N GLU A 123 -21.42 7.40 17.87
CA GLU A 123 -20.63 8.36 18.64
C GLU A 123 -20.26 7.73 20.00
N PRO A 124 -18.96 7.64 20.32
CA PRO A 124 -18.55 7.04 21.58
C PRO A 124 -19.08 7.86 22.76
N LYS A 125 -19.81 7.20 23.67
CA LYS A 125 -20.24 7.75 24.96
C LYS A 125 -19.06 8.38 25.71
N ALA A 126 -19.32 9.51 26.37
CA ALA A 126 -18.38 10.36 27.11
C ALA A 126 -17.45 9.60 28.08
N CYS A 127 -16.42 9.00 27.54
CA CYS A 127 -15.16 8.62 28.15
C CYS A 127 -14.10 9.57 27.58
N VAL A 128 -12.94 9.75 28.23
CA VAL A 128 -11.83 10.56 27.70
C VAL A 128 -11.59 10.18 26.24
N LEU A 129 -12.06 11.03 25.32
CA LEU A 129 -12.10 10.67 23.92
C LEU A 129 -10.66 10.71 23.42
N PRO A 130 -10.14 9.63 22.82
CA PRO A 130 -8.81 9.64 22.25
C PRO A 130 -8.74 10.74 21.19
N LEU A 131 -7.79 11.65 21.36
CA LEU A 131 -7.55 12.75 20.43
C LEU A 131 -6.59 12.30 19.34
N TYR A 132 -6.63 13.00 18.23
CA TYR A 132 -5.63 12.83 17.19
C TYR A 132 -4.36 13.60 17.52
N TYR A 133 -3.24 12.89 17.44
CA TYR A 133 -1.91 13.46 17.49
C TYR A 133 -1.25 13.32 16.12
N ASN A 134 -0.62 14.38 15.64
CA ASN A 134 0.30 14.35 14.51
C ASN A 134 1.73 14.21 15.05
N ILE A 135 2.44 13.16 14.64
CA ILE A 135 3.80 12.87 15.04
C ILE A 135 4.69 12.97 13.81
N MET A 136 5.66 13.87 13.86
CA MET A 136 6.68 14.00 12.83
C MET A 136 7.92 13.18 13.22
N GLY A 137 8.23 12.16 12.44
CA GLY A 137 9.43 11.32 12.58
C GLY A 137 10.49 11.65 11.52
N LEU A 138 11.76 11.60 11.92
CA LEU A 138 12.89 11.70 10.99
C LEU A 138 13.40 10.31 10.62
N PHE A 139 13.55 10.08 9.32
CA PHE A 139 14.08 8.86 8.75
C PHE A 139 15.32 9.16 7.92
N VAL A 140 16.21 8.18 7.83
CA VAL A 140 17.28 8.12 6.84
C VAL A 140 16.91 7.05 5.82
N ALA A 141 16.91 7.41 4.54
CA ALA A 141 16.80 6.47 3.45
C ALA A 141 18.21 6.00 3.05
N THR A 142 18.41 4.69 3.00
CA THR A 142 19.63 4.07 2.48
C THR A 142 19.31 3.40 1.15
N PHE A 143 20.06 3.77 0.11
CA PHE A 143 20.02 3.11 -1.19
C PHE A 143 21.29 2.30 -1.40
N ASP A 144 21.19 1.23 -2.16
CA ASP A 144 22.32 0.35 -2.45
C ASP A 144 23.41 1.00 -3.31
N ASP A 145 23.09 2.07 -4.03
CA ASP A 145 24.02 2.82 -4.88
C ASP A 145 24.39 4.22 -4.33
N LEU A 146 23.86 4.61 -3.16
CA LEU A 146 24.18 5.92 -2.60
C LEU A 146 25.56 5.87 -1.92
N ASP A 147 26.49 6.69 -2.40
CA ASP A 147 27.77 6.86 -1.76
C ASP A 147 27.61 7.48 -0.36
N THR A 148 27.84 6.66 0.66
CA THR A 148 27.74 7.05 2.06
C THR A 148 29.03 7.65 2.62
N THR A 149 30.12 7.68 1.85
CA THR A 149 31.43 8.17 2.32
C THR A 149 31.45 9.68 2.57
N THR A 150 30.62 10.44 1.87
CA THR A 150 30.54 11.91 2.01
C THR A 150 29.89 12.39 3.32
N GLY A 151 29.32 11.48 4.13
CA GLY A 151 28.54 11.82 5.32
C GLY A 151 27.20 12.51 5.04
N ILE A 152 26.88 12.80 3.78
CA ILE A 152 25.56 13.29 3.37
C ILE A 152 24.61 12.11 3.28
N ARG A 153 23.41 12.27 3.83
CA ARG A 153 22.35 11.25 3.84
C ARG A 153 21.08 11.85 3.28
N LEU A 154 20.32 11.01 2.59
CA LEU A 154 18.97 11.35 2.20
C LEU A 154 18.07 11.10 3.41
N THR A 155 17.45 12.16 3.89
CA THR A 155 16.53 12.11 5.04
C THR A 155 15.10 12.37 4.57
N GLU A 156 14.16 11.73 5.24
CA GLU A 156 12.73 11.93 5.03
C GLU A 156 12.08 12.28 6.37
N GLU A 157 11.38 13.41 6.43
CA GLU A 157 10.51 13.75 7.56
C GLU A 157 9.11 13.22 7.24
N ARG A 158 8.59 12.28 8.03
CA ARG A 158 7.26 11.68 7.83
C ARG A 158 6.33 12.09 8.96
N MET A 159 5.11 12.44 8.60
CA MET A 159 4.04 12.72 9.55
C MET A 159 3.09 11.53 9.62
N VAL A 160 2.76 11.11 10.84
CA VAL A 160 1.73 10.08 11.08
C VAL A 160 0.70 10.60 12.05
N LEU A 161 -0.55 10.23 11.78
CA LEU A 161 -1.69 10.56 12.62
C LEU A 161 -2.06 9.34 13.44
N VAL A 162 -2.11 9.49 14.76
CA VAL A 162 -2.50 8.41 15.68
C VAL A 162 -3.57 8.91 16.64
N LYS A 163 -4.54 8.05 16.95
CA LYS A 163 -5.46 8.27 18.06
C LYS A 163 -4.80 7.81 19.36
N ALA A 164 -4.74 8.70 20.36
CA ALA A 164 -4.18 8.41 21.67
C ALA A 164 -4.88 9.22 22.77
N LEU A 165 -4.78 8.77 24.02
CA LEU A 165 -5.33 9.48 25.19
C LEU A 165 -4.43 10.62 25.66
N ASN A 166 -3.14 10.56 25.33
CA ASN A 166 -2.15 11.57 25.68
C ASN A 166 -0.93 11.49 24.75
N ARG A 167 -0.08 12.50 24.83
CA ARG A 167 1.18 12.61 24.07
C ARG A 167 2.11 11.41 24.22
N GLY A 168 2.21 10.82 25.42
CA GLY A 168 3.10 9.69 25.68
C GLY A 168 2.66 8.42 24.94
N GLU A 169 1.38 8.11 25.01
CA GLU A 169 0.78 7.01 24.25
C GLU A 169 0.90 7.23 22.74
N ALA A 170 0.70 8.48 22.28
CA ALA A 170 0.84 8.84 20.87
C ALA A 170 2.26 8.57 20.34
N ILE A 171 3.28 8.96 21.10
CA ILE A 171 4.69 8.69 20.76
C ILE A 171 4.96 7.19 20.70
N GLN A 172 4.51 6.42 21.69
CA GLN A 172 4.71 4.97 21.72
C GLN A 172 4.07 4.29 20.50
N LYS A 173 2.81 4.64 20.19
CA LYS A 173 2.10 4.13 19.00
C LYS A 173 2.83 4.49 17.71
N ALA A 174 3.27 5.75 17.58
CA ALA A 174 4.01 6.20 16.41
C ALA A 174 5.37 5.48 16.27
N GLN A 175 6.11 5.29 17.36
CA GLN A 175 7.39 4.57 17.35
C GLN A 175 7.25 3.10 16.93
N VAL A 176 6.17 2.43 17.34
CA VAL A 176 5.87 1.07 16.86
C VAL A 176 5.69 1.07 15.34
N GLU A 177 4.93 2.02 14.80
CA GLU A 177 4.69 2.13 13.37
C GLU A 177 5.95 2.53 12.59
N PHE A 178 6.74 3.48 13.11
CA PHE A 178 8.03 3.88 12.56
C PHE A 178 9.05 2.73 12.55
N GLY A 179 9.04 1.89 13.59
CA GLY A 179 9.83 0.66 13.65
C GLY A 179 9.48 -0.31 12.54
N ARG A 180 8.18 -0.51 12.26
CA ARG A 180 7.72 -1.36 11.15
C ARG A 180 8.20 -0.86 9.80
N TYR A 181 8.09 0.44 9.52
CA TYR A 181 8.62 1.03 8.28
C TYR A 181 10.13 0.80 8.13
N SER A 182 10.87 0.75 9.24
CA SER A 182 12.32 0.59 9.22
C SER A 182 12.79 -0.85 8.99
N GLN A 183 11.89 -1.83 9.10
CA GLN A 183 12.20 -3.24 8.91
C GLN A 183 12.15 -3.66 7.44
N ALA A 184 11.27 -3.04 6.64
CA ALA A 184 11.06 -3.40 5.26
C ALA A 184 12.12 -2.79 4.33
N GLU A 185 12.87 -3.64 3.65
CA GLU A 185 13.63 -3.27 2.46
C GLU A 185 12.70 -3.44 1.25
N ILE A 186 12.62 -2.42 0.41
CA ILE A 186 11.76 -2.43 -0.78
C ILE A 186 12.59 -2.20 -2.05
N LEU A 187 12.09 -2.70 -3.17
CA LEU A 187 12.61 -2.35 -4.49
C LEU A 187 11.81 -1.17 -5.05
N THR A 188 12.47 -0.06 -5.32
CA THR A 188 11.86 1.16 -5.85
C THR A 188 11.44 1.01 -7.32
N SER A 189 10.72 2.00 -7.85
CA SER A 189 10.37 2.07 -9.28
C SER A 189 11.59 2.18 -10.20
N SER A 190 12.70 2.72 -9.70
CA SER A 190 13.99 2.76 -10.38
C SER A 190 14.83 1.49 -10.18
N TYR A 191 14.29 0.48 -9.49
CA TYR A 191 14.94 -0.82 -9.23
C TYR A 191 16.16 -0.75 -8.30
N HIS A 192 16.20 0.25 -7.43
CA HIS A 192 17.16 0.35 -6.34
C HIS A 192 16.56 -0.28 -5.08
N PHE A 193 17.39 -0.85 -4.24
CA PHE A 193 16.95 -1.26 -2.91
C PHE A 193 16.96 -0.04 -2.02
N ASN A 194 15.83 0.21 -1.37
CA ASN A 194 15.70 1.26 -0.38
C ASN A 194 15.28 0.65 0.95
N LYS A 195 15.91 1.12 2.02
CA LYS A 195 15.53 0.83 3.38
C LYS A 195 15.49 2.14 4.16
N TRP A 196 14.44 2.33 4.93
CA TRP A 196 14.37 3.45 5.86
C TRP A 196 14.91 3.02 7.22
N LYS A 197 15.56 3.95 7.90
CA LYS A 197 15.92 3.83 9.30
C LYS A 197 15.31 5.02 10.03
N PHE A 198 14.35 4.74 10.91
CA PHE A 198 13.88 5.73 11.87
C PHE A 198 15.04 6.18 12.76
N LEU A 199 15.17 7.49 12.93
CA LEU A 199 16.15 8.09 13.83
C LEU A 199 15.49 8.57 15.12
N LYS A 200 14.54 9.50 15.00
CA LYS A 200 13.92 10.15 16.16
C LYS A 200 12.59 10.81 15.82
N VAL A 201 11.79 11.05 16.85
CA VAL A 201 10.65 11.96 16.77
C VAL A 201 11.19 13.39 16.75
N LEU A 202 10.74 14.18 15.78
CA LEU A 202 11.06 15.60 15.68
C LEU A 202 10.04 16.45 16.44
N ASP A 203 8.75 16.13 16.27
CA ASP A 203 7.69 16.91 16.89
C ASP A 203 6.41 16.10 17.10
N VAL A 204 5.55 16.59 18.00
CA VAL A 204 4.25 16.00 18.34
C VAL A 204 3.24 17.11 18.58
N TYR A 205 2.19 17.15 17.77
CA TYR A 205 1.11 18.12 17.87
C TYR A 205 -0.22 17.41 18.19
N GLU A 206 -0.99 17.97 19.12
CA GLU A 206 -2.38 17.59 19.35
C GLU A 206 -3.26 18.40 18.40
N LEU A 207 -4.15 17.75 17.65
CA LEU A 207 -4.89 18.43 16.58
C LEU A 207 -6.18 19.11 17.05
N GLY A 208 -6.58 18.97 18.32
CA GLY A 208 -7.80 19.59 18.86
C GLY A 208 -9.11 19.16 18.18
N VAL A 209 -9.06 18.27 17.19
CA VAL A 209 -10.18 17.74 16.43
C VAL A 209 -10.39 16.27 16.75
N SER A 210 -11.64 15.87 16.95
CA SER A 210 -12.05 14.50 17.27
C SER A 210 -12.38 13.67 16.02
N GLY A 211 -12.67 14.33 14.90
CA GLY A 211 -12.90 13.74 13.59
C GLY A 211 -11.85 14.19 12.59
N ILE A 212 -11.28 13.25 11.85
CA ILE A 212 -10.49 13.54 10.65
C ILE A 212 -11.35 13.18 9.44
N ASP A 213 -11.48 14.12 8.51
CA ASP A 213 -12.13 13.88 7.22
C ASP A 213 -11.28 12.89 6.40
N PRO A 214 -11.80 11.69 6.08
CA PRO A 214 -11.09 10.71 5.28
C PRO A 214 -10.83 11.19 3.84
N GLU A 215 -11.57 12.18 3.32
CA GLU A 215 -11.38 12.73 1.98
C GLU A 215 -10.20 13.74 1.89
N GLY A 216 -9.66 14.19 3.04
CA GLY A 216 -8.70 15.30 3.11
C GLY A 216 -7.50 15.08 4.04
N THR A 217 -7.13 13.85 4.39
CA THR A 217 -5.98 13.60 5.28
C THR A 217 -4.66 13.68 4.50
N GLU A 218 -4.04 14.85 4.48
CA GLU A 218 -2.72 15.04 3.86
C GLU A 218 -1.63 14.33 4.68
N VAL A 219 -1.18 13.17 4.21
CA VAL A 219 0.04 12.53 4.70
C VAL A 219 1.23 13.19 4.01
N TYR A 220 1.88 14.11 4.71
CA TYR A 220 3.00 14.87 4.17
C TYR A 220 4.34 14.17 4.48
N SER A 221 5.22 14.12 3.47
CA SER A 221 6.63 13.81 3.71
C SER A 221 7.56 14.75 2.97
N ILE A 222 8.64 15.16 3.66
CA ILE A 222 9.64 16.09 3.10
C ILE A 222 10.97 15.37 2.94
N TRP A 223 11.49 15.36 1.71
CA TRP A 223 12.80 14.83 1.40
C TRP A 223 13.85 15.93 1.49
N LYS A 224 14.90 15.72 2.29
CA LYS A 224 16.01 16.65 2.47
C LYS A 224 17.33 15.91 2.37
N ARG A 225 18.34 16.54 1.75
CA ARG A 225 19.73 16.08 1.87
C ARG A 225 20.35 16.75 3.08
N ARG A 226 20.80 15.96 4.05
CA ARG A 226 21.40 16.47 5.30
C ARG A 226 22.73 15.78 5.56
N LYS A 227 23.72 16.55 6.03
CA LYS A 227 24.92 15.96 6.65
C LYS A 227 24.54 15.61 8.09
N LEU A 228 24.57 14.32 8.42
CA LEU A 228 24.26 13.85 9.77
C LEU A 228 25.54 13.77 10.60
N LYS A 229 25.44 14.02 11.90
CA LYS A 229 26.52 13.82 12.87
C LYS A 229 26.39 12.43 13.49
N GLU A 230 27.47 11.88 14.06
CA GLU A 230 27.43 10.60 14.76
C GLU A 230 26.39 10.59 15.90
N SER A 231 26.28 11.71 16.62
CA SER A 231 25.27 11.91 17.67
C SER A 231 23.81 11.78 17.20
N ASP A 232 23.54 11.89 15.89
CA ASP A 232 22.19 11.70 15.35
C ASP A 232 21.79 10.22 15.25
N TYR A 233 22.71 9.29 15.47
CA TYR A 233 22.49 7.84 15.37
C TYR A 233 22.38 7.11 16.72
N GLU A 234 22.76 7.74 17.83
CA GLU A 234 22.97 7.11 19.14
C GLU A 234 21.78 7.29 20.13
N GLN A 235 20.53 7.18 19.68
CA GLN A 235 19.34 7.31 20.55
C GLN A 235 18.44 6.08 20.54
#